data_AF-A0A8J5RT46-F1
#
_entry.id   AF-A0A8J5RT46-F1
#
_cell.length_a   1.000
_cell.length_b   1.000
_cell.length_c   1.000
_cell.angle_alpha   90.00
_cell.angle_beta   90.00
_cell.angle_gamma   90.00
#
_symmetry.space_group_name_H-M   'P 1'
#
loop_
_entity.id
_entity.type
_entity.pdbx_description
1 polymer ?
#
loop_
_entity_poly.entity_id
_entity_poly.type
_entity_poly.pdbx_seq_one_letter_code
_entity_poly.pdbx_strand_id
1 'polypeptide(L)'
;MKFSPDGRFIATADRDFKIRVTLFPKNPLRGAHEIQSFCLGHTEFVSCIAFTCLHKVRAFFYLEAVIQLWVRLWDYINGCILDTCQIQDKVGELLEPNETEDSNLAIADICPTNDGSLVAVAIQSLNGVMLLACDFIAKKLSL
;
A
#
# COMPACT_ATOMS: atom_id res chain seq x y z
N MET A 1 6.69 7.88 -1.03
CA MET A 1 7.27 8.08 0.32
C MET A 1 6.16 8.50 1.28
N LYS A 2 6.13 7.99 2.51
CA LYS A 2 5.25 8.46 3.59
C LYS A 2 5.94 8.38 4.95
N PHE A 3 5.50 9.24 5.87
CA PHE A 3 5.82 9.15 7.28
C PHE A 3 4.84 8.24 7.99
N SER A 4 5.33 7.48 8.98
CA SER A 4 4.45 6.82 9.93
C SER A 4 3.68 7.87 10.73
N PRO A 5 2.48 7.56 11.22
CA PRO A 5 1.65 8.55 11.90
C PRO A 5 2.22 8.99 13.26
N ASP A 6 3.05 8.15 13.87
CA ASP A 6 3.82 8.49 15.08
C ASP A 6 5.11 9.27 14.77
N GLY A 7 5.40 9.55 13.50
CA GLY A 7 6.58 10.29 13.04
C GLY A 7 7.92 9.56 13.24
N ARG A 8 7.91 8.31 13.71
CA ARG A 8 9.13 7.57 14.02
C ARG A 8 9.76 6.89 12.82
N PHE A 9 9.01 6.65 11.76
CA PHE A 9 9.48 5.93 10.59
C PHE A 9 9.13 6.65 9.29
N ILE A 10 9.91 6.36 8.26
CA ILE A 10 9.66 6.78 6.89
C ILE A 10 9.69 5.53 6.02
N ALA A 11 8.64 5.33 5.22
CA ALA A 11 8.57 4.30 4.20
C ALA A 11 8.89 4.92 2.84
N THR A 12 9.87 4.33 2.16
CA THR A 12 10.29 4.71 0.81
C THR A 12 10.31 3.47 -0.06
N ALA A 13 9.98 3.63 -1.33
CA ALA A 13 10.14 2.60 -2.33
C ALA A 13 10.46 3.25 -3.66
N ASP A 14 11.12 2.49 -4.52
CA ASP A 14 11.44 2.90 -5.87
C ASP A 14 11.08 1.75 -6.87
N ARG A 15 11.82 1.65 -7.97
CA ARG A 15 11.63 0.59 -8.99
C ARG A 15 12.38 -0.70 -8.67
N ASP A 16 12.92 -0.85 -7.47
CA ASP A 16 13.63 -2.02 -6.97
C ASP A 16 12.75 -3.07 -6.25
N PHE A 17 11.43 -2.93 -6.36
CA PHE A 17 10.43 -3.90 -5.90
C PHE A 17 10.46 -4.14 -4.39
N LYS A 18 10.90 -3.16 -3.60
CA LYS A 18 10.86 -3.25 -2.14
C LYS A 18 10.42 -1.94 -1.52
N ILE A 19 9.87 -2.08 -0.31
CA ILE A 19 9.66 -0.94 0.57
C ILE A 19 10.75 -1.00 1.62
N ARG A 20 11.52 0.08 1.71
CA ARG A 20 12.46 0.32 2.80
C ARG A 20 11.76 1.12 3.89
N VAL A 21 11.80 0.59 5.11
CA VAL A 21 11.35 1.29 6.32
C VAL A 21 12.57 1.75 7.08
N THR A 22 12.70 3.06 7.27
CA THR A 22 13.84 3.68 7.94
C THR A 22 13.36 4.38 9.20
N LEU A 23 14.13 4.28 10.29
CA LEU A 23 13.89 5.07 11.49
C LEU A 23 14.15 6.54 11.15
N PHE A 24 13.16 7.39 11.42
CA PHE A 24 13.29 8.83 11.19
C PHE A 24 14.15 9.44 12.32
N PRO A 25 15.31 10.02 11.99
CA PRO A 25 16.24 10.50 13.01
C PRO A 25 15.72 11.77 13.67
N LYS A 26 16.04 11.95 14.95
CA LYS A 26 15.75 13.20 15.68
C LYS A 26 16.39 14.44 15.04
N ASN A 27 17.52 14.26 14.35
CA ASN A 27 18.20 15.32 13.61
C ASN A 27 18.30 14.92 12.11
N PRO A 28 17.33 15.35 11.28
CA PRO A 28 17.26 14.98 9.85
C PRO A 28 18.51 15.36 9.04
N LEU A 29 19.23 16.41 9.44
CA LEU A 29 20.45 16.87 8.74
C LEU A 29 21.59 15.85 8.81
N ARG A 30 21.55 14.91 9.76
CA ARG A 30 22.55 13.83 9.88
C ARG A 30 22.22 12.61 9.01
N GLY A 31 21.11 12.66 8.27
CA GLY A 31 20.64 11.57 7.43
C GLY A 31 19.96 10.44 8.22
N ALA A 32 19.11 9.69 7.51
CA ALA A 32 18.36 8.55 8.04
C ALA A 32 19.09 7.24 7.67
N HIS A 33 20.02 6.81 8.52
CA HIS A 33 20.92 5.68 8.25
C HIS A 33 20.46 4.36 8.88
N GLU A 34 19.54 4.41 9.84
CA GLU A 34 19.02 3.23 10.54
C GLU A 34 17.83 2.64 9.79
N ILE A 35 18.04 1.49 9.15
CA ILE A 35 16.98 0.74 8.47
C ILE A 35 16.30 -0.17 9.49
N GLN A 36 14.99 -0.01 9.65
CA GLN A 36 14.18 -0.86 10.52
C GLN A 36 13.91 -2.22 9.87
N SER A 37 13.48 -2.21 8.60
CA SER A 37 13.10 -3.41 7.88
C SER A 37 13.03 -3.17 6.37
N PHE A 38 12.90 -4.26 5.62
CA PHE A 38 12.48 -4.26 4.24
C PHE A 38 11.21 -5.09 4.08
N CYS A 39 10.23 -4.59 3.36
CA CYS A 39 9.11 -5.39 2.88
C CYS A 39 9.52 -5.98 1.52
N LEU A 40 9.72 -7.30 1.48
CA LEU A 40 10.24 -8.03 0.33
C LEU A 40 9.22 -9.01 -0.24
N GLY A 41 9.23 -9.21 -1.56
CA GLY A 41 8.32 -10.13 -2.25
C GLY A 41 7.32 -9.45 -3.17
N HIS A 42 7.48 -8.14 -3.42
CA HIS A 42 6.82 -7.50 -4.55
C HIS A 42 7.41 -8.07 -5.84
N THR A 43 6.54 -8.28 -6.81
CA THR A 43 6.92 -8.78 -8.14
C THR A 43 7.10 -7.64 -9.13
N GLU A 44 6.48 -6.49 -8.83
CA GLU A 44 6.54 -5.26 -9.60
C GLU A 44 6.85 -4.06 -8.70
N PHE A 45 7.01 -2.89 -9.33
CA PHE A 45 7.31 -1.66 -8.61
C PHE A 45 6.18 -1.16 -7.72
N VAL A 46 6.59 -0.38 -6.73
CA VAL A 46 5.72 0.26 -5.76
C VAL A 46 5.19 1.58 -6.29
N SER A 47 3.88 1.66 -6.55
CA SER A 47 3.23 2.90 -6.96
C SER A 47 2.84 3.77 -5.76
N CYS A 48 2.23 3.17 -4.73
CA CYS A 48 1.65 3.92 -3.62
C CYS A 48 1.93 3.28 -2.24
N ILE A 49 2.01 4.14 -1.23
CA ILE A 49 2.35 3.78 0.16
C ILE A 49 1.38 4.53 1.07
N ALA A 50 0.68 3.84 1.99
CA ALA A 50 -0.14 4.49 3.02
C ALA A 50 -0.03 3.83 4.40
N PHE A 51 0.19 4.65 5.42
CA PHE A 51 0.12 4.18 6.79
C PHE A 51 -1.31 4.19 7.31
N THR A 52 -1.61 3.28 8.22
CA THR A 52 -2.84 3.27 8.99
C THR A 52 -2.54 3.28 10.48
N CYS A 53 -3.45 3.85 11.24
CA CYS A 53 -3.40 3.91 12.70
C CYS A 53 -4.56 3.12 13.27
N LEU A 54 -4.29 1.92 13.79
CA LEU A 54 -5.10 1.42 14.90
C LEU A 54 -4.37 1.60 16.20
N HIS A 55 -5.04 2.18 17.19
CA HIS A 55 -4.59 2.20 18.57
C HIS A 55 -4.30 0.75 19.01
N LYS A 56 -3.02 0.34 18.97
CA LYS A 56 -2.39 -0.95 19.32
C LYS A 56 -1.88 -1.83 18.16
N VAL A 57 -2.36 -1.68 16.93
CA VAL A 57 -1.85 -2.45 15.78
C VAL A 57 -1.07 -1.52 14.85
N ARG A 58 0.25 -1.72 14.79
CA ARG A 58 1.15 -1.01 13.87
C ARG A 58 1.09 -1.68 12.50
N ALA A 59 0.07 -1.40 11.71
CA ALA A 59 -0.08 -1.95 10.38
C ALA A 59 0.19 -0.89 9.30
N PHE A 60 0.64 -1.33 8.14
CA PHE A 60 0.82 -0.51 6.95
C PHE A 60 -0.02 -1.08 5.80
N PHE A 61 -0.62 -0.20 5.00
CA PHE A 61 -1.26 -0.56 3.74
C PHE A 61 -0.38 -0.20 2.55
N TYR A 62 -0.17 -1.19 1.69
CA TYR A 62 0.61 -1.04 0.48
C TYR A 62 -0.22 -1.40 -0.74
N LEU A 63 -0.05 -0.68 -1.86
CA LEU A 63 -0.60 -1.06 -3.16
C LEU A 63 0.49 -1.19 -4.23
N GLU A 64 0.43 -2.30 -4.97
CA GLU A 64 1.22 -2.63 -6.14
C GLU A 64 0.33 -2.54 -7.39
N ALA A 65 0.77 -1.84 -8.44
CA ALA A 65 0.22 -2.12 -9.78
C ALA A 65 1.00 -1.46 -10.91
N VAL A 66 1.34 -2.27 -11.91
CA VAL A 66 1.22 -1.90 -13.33
C VAL A 66 0.59 -3.00 -14.18
N ILE A 67 0.58 -4.27 -13.74
CA ILE A 67 0.02 -5.38 -14.53
C ILE A 67 -0.98 -6.25 -13.74
N GLN A 68 -0.98 -6.18 -12.41
CA GLN A 68 -1.65 -7.19 -11.58
C GLN A 68 -2.55 -6.65 -10.44
N LEU A 69 -2.65 -5.32 -10.26
CA LEU A 69 -3.53 -4.66 -9.28
C LEU A 69 -3.64 -5.38 -7.91
N TRP A 70 -2.53 -5.43 -7.16
CA TRP A 70 -2.49 -6.08 -5.83
C TRP A 70 -2.45 -5.05 -4.70
N VAL A 71 -3.25 -5.29 -3.68
CA VAL A 71 -3.22 -4.59 -2.39
C VAL A 71 -2.54 -5.52 -1.40
N ARG A 72 -1.53 -5.07 -0.67
CA ARG A 72 -0.89 -5.88 0.37
C ARG A 72 -0.92 -5.17 1.72
N LEU A 73 -1.20 -5.93 2.76
CA LEU A 73 -1.11 -5.49 4.15
C LEU A 73 0.23 -5.93 4.72
N TRP A 74 0.93 -5.04 5.41
CA TRP A 74 2.27 -5.31 5.96
C TRP A 74 2.36 -4.97 7.45
N ASP A 75 3.12 -5.78 8.17
CA ASP A 75 3.78 -5.38 9.41
C ASP A 75 5.13 -4.75 9.04
N TYR A 76 5.15 -3.42 9.01
CA TYR A 76 6.32 -2.65 8.58
C TYR A 76 7.46 -2.66 9.62
N ILE A 77 7.20 -3.03 10.88
CA ILE A 77 8.24 -3.12 11.89
C ILE A 77 9.08 -4.37 11.64
N ASN A 78 8.40 -5.48 11.35
CA ASN A 78 9.03 -6.78 11.15
C ASN A 78 9.33 -7.09 9.66
N GLY A 79 8.79 -6.29 8.73
CA GLY A 79 8.93 -6.52 7.28
C GLY A 79 8.15 -7.75 6.80
N CYS A 80 7.06 -8.11 7.49
CA CYS A 80 6.28 -9.31 7.20
C CYS A 80 4.99 -8.96 6.46
N ILE A 81 4.68 -9.74 5.42
CA ILE A 81 3.39 -9.65 4.73
C ILE A 81 2.30 -10.24 5.63
N LEU A 82 1.18 -9.53 5.75
CA LEU A 82 0.04 -9.95 6.54
C LEU A 82 -1.07 -10.50 5.65
N ASP A 83 -1.37 -9.81 4.55
CA ASP A 83 -2.37 -10.25 3.57
C ASP A 83 -2.14 -9.64 2.19
N THR A 84 -2.80 -10.24 1.20
CA THR A 84 -2.81 -9.80 -0.19
C THR A 84 -4.21 -9.90 -0.77
N CYS A 85 -4.69 -8.82 -1.39
CA CYS A 85 -5.97 -8.76 -2.06
C CYS A 85 -5.76 -8.34 -3.53
N GLN A 86 -6.17 -9.19 -4.45
CA GLN A 86 -6.19 -8.88 -5.88
C GLN A 86 -7.50 -8.18 -6.22
N ILE A 87 -7.43 -7.03 -6.89
CA ILE A 87 -8.63 -6.28 -7.29
C ILE A 87 -8.88 -6.31 -8.80
N GLN A 88 -7.98 -6.93 -9.57
CA GLN A 88 -8.03 -6.97 -11.04
C GLN A 88 -9.35 -7.51 -11.58
N ASP A 89 -9.82 -8.64 -11.07
CA ASP A 89 -11.07 -9.27 -11.52
C ASP A 89 -12.27 -8.31 -11.34
N LYS A 90 -12.30 -7.60 -10.21
CA LYS A 90 -13.39 -6.68 -9.89
C LYS A 90 -13.32 -5.39 -10.72
N VAL A 91 -12.12 -4.94 -11.07
CA VAL A 91 -11.94 -3.81 -12.00
C VAL A 91 -12.37 -4.20 -13.42
N GLY A 92 -12.06 -5.42 -13.86
CA GLY A 92 -12.49 -5.94 -15.16
C GLY A 92 -14.01 -6.00 -15.33
N GLU A 93 -14.76 -6.29 -14.25
CA GLU A 93 -16.24 -6.22 -14.26
C GLU A 93 -16.79 -4.80 -14.37
N LEU A 94 -16.03 -3.79 -13.96
CA LEU A 94 -16.45 -2.38 -13.92
C LEU A 94 -16.05 -1.59 -15.18
N LEU A 95 -15.06 -2.08 -15.92
CA LEU A 95 -14.63 -1.48 -17.18
C LEU A 95 -15.51 -1.99 -18.33
N GLU A 96 -15.89 -1.09 -19.24
CA GLU A 96 -16.61 -1.51 -20.44
C GLU A 96 -15.70 -2.36 -21.35
N PRO A 97 -16.24 -3.38 -22.05
CA PRO A 97 -15.46 -4.34 -22.83
C PRO A 97 -14.62 -3.72 -23.96
N ASN A 98 -14.80 -2.43 -24.28
CA ASN A 98 -14.04 -1.72 -25.30
C ASN A 98 -12.80 -0.96 -24.75
N GLU A 99 -12.58 -0.94 -23.42
CA GLU A 99 -11.46 -0.22 -22.77
C GLU A 99 -10.33 -1.13 -22.30
N THR A 100 -10.41 -2.44 -22.54
CA THR A 100 -9.55 -3.47 -21.92
C THR A 100 -8.31 -3.83 -22.73
N GLU A 101 -8.25 -3.54 -24.04
CA GLU A 101 -7.12 -4.02 -24.88
C GLU A 101 -5.83 -3.19 -24.75
N ASP A 102 -5.88 -1.99 -24.15
CA ASP A 102 -4.71 -1.09 -24.05
C ASP A 102 -4.64 -0.29 -22.73
N SER A 103 -5.51 -0.56 -21.75
CA SER A 103 -5.47 0.16 -20.48
C SER A 103 -4.36 -0.36 -19.57
N ASN A 104 -3.29 0.42 -19.46
CA ASN A 104 -2.30 0.27 -18.40
C ASN A 104 -2.97 0.58 -17.04
N LEU A 105 -3.66 -0.41 -16.47
CA LEU A 105 -4.33 -0.27 -15.18
C LEU A 105 -3.28 -0.25 -14.06
N ALA A 106 -3.10 0.92 -13.48
CA ALA A 106 -2.25 1.12 -12.33
C ALA A 106 -3.04 1.78 -11.19
N ILE A 107 -2.64 1.49 -9.98
CA ILE A 107 -3.15 2.15 -8.79
C ILE A 107 -2.48 3.53 -8.74
N ALA A 108 -3.32 4.56 -8.77
CA ALA A 108 -2.89 5.96 -8.76
C ALA A 108 -2.69 6.50 -7.35
N ASP A 109 -3.54 6.09 -6.39
CA ASP A 109 -3.43 6.52 -4.99
C ASP A 109 -4.12 5.55 -4.03
N ILE A 110 -3.71 5.61 -2.76
CA ILE A 110 -4.35 4.92 -1.64
C ILE A 110 -4.57 5.84 -0.45
N CYS A 111 -5.78 5.80 0.09
CA CYS A 111 -6.15 6.58 1.26
C CYS A 111 -6.93 5.71 2.26
N PRO A 112 -6.30 5.26 3.36
CA PRO A 112 -7.02 4.64 4.46
C PRO A 112 -7.84 5.66 5.25
N THR A 113 -8.94 5.23 5.84
CA THR A 113 -9.71 6.03 6.80
C THR A 113 -8.92 6.25 8.09
N ASN A 114 -9.33 7.24 8.89
CA ASN A 114 -8.66 7.57 10.15
C ASN A 114 -8.67 6.40 11.16
N ASP A 115 -9.73 5.59 11.14
CA ASP A 115 -9.85 4.37 11.94
C ASP A 115 -9.25 3.14 11.23
N GLY A 116 -8.71 3.31 10.02
CA GLY A 116 -8.08 2.27 9.22
C GLY A 116 -9.01 1.17 8.70
N SER A 117 -10.30 1.20 9.03
CA SER A 117 -11.25 0.11 8.74
C SER A 117 -11.58 0.00 7.25
N LEU A 118 -11.41 1.10 6.51
CA LEU A 118 -11.60 1.17 5.08
C LEU A 118 -10.38 1.78 4.41
N VAL A 119 -10.18 1.38 3.16
CA VAL A 119 -9.10 1.84 2.30
C VAL A 119 -9.68 2.22 0.95
N ALA A 120 -9.60 3.50 0.59
CA ALA A 120 -9.95 3.98 -0.73
C ALA A 120 -8.76 3.75 -1.69
N VAL A 121 -9.06 3.17 -2.85
CA VAL A 121 -8.09 2.85 -3.90
C VAL A 121 -8.52 3.54 -5.19
N ALA A 122 -7.70 4.47 -5.66
CA ALA A 122 -7.88 5.11 -6.95
C ALA A 122 -7.10 4.34 -8.02
N ILE A 123 -7.76 4.02 -9.13
CA ILE A 123 -7.20 3.22 -10.23
C ILE A 123 -7.23 4.09 -11.49
N GLN A 124 -6.13 4.11 -12.22
CA GLN A 124 -6.03 4.80 -13.50
C GLN A 124 -7.09 4.26 -14.46
N SER A 125 -7.72 5.17 -15.19
CA SER A 125 -8.79 4.87 -16.16
C SER A 125 -10.09 4.32 -15.57
N LEU A 126 -10.22 4.18 -14.25
CA LEU A 126 -11.49 3.86 -13.60
C LEU A 126 -12.24 5.15 -13.23
N ASN A 127 -13.50 5.26 -13.65
CA ASN A 127 -14.40 6.36 -13.26
C ASN A 127 -14.94 6.18 -11.83
N GLY A 128 -14.05 6.11 -10.84
CA GLY A 128 -14.42 5.94 -9.44
C GLY A 128 -13.26 5.56 -8.52
N VAL A 129 -13.59 5.29 -7.26
CA VAL A 129 -12.66 4.75 -6.27
C VAL A 129 -13.23 3.43 -5.74
N MET A 130 -12.35 2.45 -5.56
CA MET A 130 -12.72 1.19 -4.90
C MET A 130 -12.53 1.34 -3.40
N LEU A 131 -13.41 0.75 -2.61
CA LEU A 131 -13.28 0.67 -1.17
C LEU A 131 -12.94 -0.76 -0.77
N LEU A 132 -11.89 -0.93 0.02
CA LEU A 132 -11.51 -2.20 0.63
C LEU A 132 -11.74 -2.10 2.13
N ALA A 133 -12.40 -3.11 2.69
CA ALA A 133 -12.44 -3.31 4.13
C ALA A 133 -11.12 -3.89 4.62
N CYS A 134 -10.66 -3.39 5.77
CA CYS A 134 -9.53 -3.93 6.48
C CYS A 134 -9.92 -4.34 7.89
N ASP A 135 -9.80 -5.63 8.16
CA ASP A 135 -9.88 -6.18 9.51
C ASP A 135 -8.46 -6.35 10.07
N PHE A 136 -8.08 -5.49 11.03
CA PHE A 136 -6.76 -5.58 11.68
C PHE A 136 -6.62 -6.74 12.67
N ILE A 137 -7.74 -7.24 13.19
CA ILE A 137 -7.75 -8.38 14.12
C ILE A 137 -7.48 -9.65 13.32
N ALA A 138 -8.21 -9.83 12.22
CA ALA A 138 -7.98 -10.93 11.28
C ALA A 138 -6.75 -10.71 10.40
N LYS A 139 -6.22 -9.48 10.37
CA LYS A 139 -5.16 -9.01 9.48
C LYS A 139 -5.50 -9.29 8.01
N LYS A 140 -6.73 -8.95 7.60
CA LYS A 140 -7.27 -9.24 6.28
C LYS A 140 -7.75 -8.01 5.54
N LEU A 141 -7.61 -8.06 4.23
CA LEU A 141 -8.18 -7.16 3.24
C LEU A 141 -9.32 -7.88 2.51
N SER A 142 -10.44 -7.18 2.31
CA SER A 142 -11.55 -7.68 1.50
C SER A 142 -12.22 -6.55 0.75
N LEU A 143 -12.83 -6.89 -0.40
CA LEU A 143 -13.80 -6.04 -1.10
C LEU A 143 -15.14 -6.01 -0.35
#